data_AF-A0A9P6RND9-F1
#
_entry.id   AF-A0A9P6RND9-F1
#
_cell.length_a   1.000
_cell.length_b   1.000
_cell.length_c   1.000
_cell.angle_alpha   90.00
_cell.angle_beta   90.00
_cell.angle_gamma   90.00
#
_symmetry.space_group_name_H-M   'P 1'
#
loop_
_entity.id
_entity.type
_entity.pdbx_description
1 polymer ?
#
loop_
_entity_poly.entity_id
_entity_poly.type
_entity_poly.pdbx_seq_one_letter_code
_entity_poly.pdbx_strand_id
1 'polypeptide(L)'
;MEDAHTTLLEVENGEGAAFFAVYDGHGGPNVAKYSGEGLHKRIVGDKAFAKADYRAAIKNGFLEMDRALRFDPEYGGDSSGCTAITAVITDKNVLYVGNAGDSRAVLGSDGTAIALSNDHKPFNKEESRRIVAAGGFVEYGRVNGSLALSRALGDFEFKMNATLGPDDQIVTANPVIEEHQITDDDEFLVLACDGIWDCMTSQEVVEFVRKSISEHVALETICEMTMDHCLASDSGMTGVGCDNMTMVVVAILNGKTMEEWYEHVTKRVAVRLGPANKDEIRANGDEDPETFKEKLAGLGASSSGSTDESEKANELSTATPKTDDVKEETPAAELSKLSEENKESAEAVA
;
A
#
# COMPACT_ATOMS: atom_id res chain seq x y z
N MET A 1 0.96 15.64 7.55
CA MET A 1 1.55 15.29 6.26
C MET A 1 2.91 14.67 6.50
N GLU A 2 2.93 13.34 6.53
CA GLU A 2 4.12 12.51 6.72
C GLU A 2 4.61 11.89 5.41
N ASP A 3 3.77 11.84 4.36
CA ASP A 3 4.17 11.33 3.05
C ASP A 3 5.20 12.21 2.33
N ALA A 4 5.93 11.57 1.42
CA ALA A 4 6.74 12.19 0.38
C ALA A 4 6.59 11.43 -0.94
N HIS A 5 7.08 12.02 -2.04
CA HIS A 5 7.14 11.35 -3.34
C HIS A 5 8.34 11.81 -4.15
N THR A 6 8.66 11.06 -5.20
CA THR A 6 9.69 11.40 -6.19
C THR A 6 9.14 11.14 -7.58
N THR A 7 9.28 12.10 -8.51
CA THR A 7 8.88 11.94 -9.92
C THR A 7 9.99 12.47 -10.84
N LEU A 8 10.71 11.55 -11.48
CA LEU A 8 11.85 11.85 -12.36
C LEU A 8 11.65 11.16 -13.70
N LEU A 9 11.35 11.93 -14.74
CA LEU A 9 11.24 11.39 -16.11
C LEU A 9 12.59 10.97 -16.68
N GLU A 10 13.68 11.54 -16.18
CA GLU A 10 15.05 11.14 -16.47
C GLU A 10 15.85 11.25 -15.18
N VAL A 11 16.43 10.13 -14.74
CA VAL A 11 17.28 10.10 -13.55
C VAL A 11 18.70 10.46 -13.94
N GLU A 12 19.31 11.38 -13.18
CA GLU A 12 20.71 11.73 -13.37
C GLU A 12 21.61 10.50 -13.24
N ASN A 13 22.49 10.27 -14.23
CA ASN A 13 23.32 9.07 -14.36
C ASN A 13 22.54 7.75 -14.50
N GLY A 14 21.23 7.81 -14.79
CA GLY A 14 20.34 6.66 -14.89
C GLY A 14 20.26 6.00 -16.27
N GLU A 15 21.16 6.34 -17.20
CA GLU A 15 21.20 5.78 -18.56
C GLU A 15 19.85 5.86 -19.32
N GLY A 16 19.13 6.97 -19.15
CA GLY A 16 17.81 7.18 -19.76
C GLY A 16 16.64 6.55 -19.01
N ALA A 17 16.86 6.02 -17.81
CA ALA A 17 15.80 5.52 -16.95
C ALA A 17 14.98 6.65 -16.30
N ALA A 18 13.69 6.38 -16.09
CA ALA A 18 12.79 7.18 -15.26
C ALA A 18 12.61 6.53 -13.88
N PHE A 19 12.31 7.33 -12.86
CA PHE A 19 12.07 6.88 -11.49
C PHE A 19 10.86 7.58 -10.87
N PHE A 20 9.98 6.80 -10.26
CA PHE A 20 8.82 7.28 -9.53
C PHE A 20 8.74 6.59 -8.17
N ALA A 21 8.28 7.29 -7.14
CA ALA A 21 8.09 6.68 -5.83
C ALA A 21 7.07 7.43 -4.98
N VAL A 22 6.41 6.68 -4.09
CA VAL A 22 5.62 7.19 -2.97
C VAL A 22 6.19 6.62 -1.68
N TYR A 23 6.29 7.47 -0.67
CA TYR A 23 6.76 7.14 0.67
C TYR A 23 5.70 7.58 1.65
N ASP A 24 5.05 6.62 2.29
CA ASP A 24 4.07 6.87 3.34
C ASP A 24 4.78 6.84 4.69
N GLY A 25 4.86 7.99 5.36
CA GLY A 25 5.61 8.16 6.61
C GLY A 25 4.75 7.87 7.82
N HIS A 26 5.35 7.28 8.86
CA HIS A 26 4.67 7.06 10.13
C HIS A 26 5.58 7.39 11.31
N GLY A 27 4.99 7.97 12.36
CA GLY A 27 5.74 8.37 13.55
C GLY A 27 6.65 9.59 13.32
N GLY A 28 6.43 10.31 12.21
CA GLY A 28 7.17 11.50 11.80
C GLY A 28 7.47 11.51 10.29
N PRO A 29 7.68 12.70 9.69
CA PRO A 29 7.87 12.85 8.25
C PRO A 29 9.33 12.64 7.78
N ASN A 30 10.26 12.47 8.71
CA ASN A 30 11.69 12.66 8.43
C ASN A 30 12.27 11.55 7.55
N VAL A 31 11.95 10.28 7.84
CA VAL A 31 12.41 9.14 7.04
C VAL A 31 11.81 9.16 5.63
N ALA A 32 10.53 9.52 5.48
CA ALA A 32 9.89 9.68 4.17
C ALA A 32 10.56 10.78 3.33
N LYS A 33 10.81 11.96 3.92
CA LYS A 33 11.50 13.08 3.24
C LYS A 33 12.92 12.72 2.84
N TYR A 34 13.71 12.16 3.75
CA TYR A 34 15.09 11.75 3.47
C TYR A 34 15.13 10.71 2.35
N SER A 35 14.19 9.76 2.36
CA SER A 35 14.06 8.72 1.34
C SER A 35 13.69 9.31 -0.03
N GLY A 36 12.73 10.24 -0.06
CA GLY A 36 12.33 10.97 -1.27
C GLY A 36 13.46 11.76 -1.93
N GLU A 37 14.40 12.28 -1.14
CA GLU A 37 15.54 13.04 -1.65
C GLU A 37 16.70 12.16 -2.13
N GLY A 38 16.78 10.89 -1.69
CA GLY A 38 18.01 10.10 -1.84
C GLY A 38 17.86 8.68 -2.40
N LEU A 39 16.69 8.04 -2.36
CA LEU A 39 16.60 6.60 -2.68
C LEU A 39 16.95 6.34 -4.15
N HIS A 40 16.43 7.14 -5.07
CA HIS A 40 16.75 7.09 -6.49
C HIS A 40 18.27 7.23 -6.75
N LYS A 41 18.95 8.12 -6.02
CA LYS A 41 20.40 8.32 -6.13
C LYS A 41 21.19 7.08 -5.71
N ARG A 42 20.74 6.38 -4.66
CA ARG A 42 21.38 5.16 -4.18
C ARG A 42 21.16 3.98 -5.13
N ILE A 43 19.95 3.86 -5.68
CA ILE A 43 19.63 2.81 -6.67
C ILE A 43 20.46 3.01 -7.94
N VAL A 44 20.46 4.22 -8.51
CA VAL A 44 21.22 4.51 -9.74
C VAL A 44 22.73 4.53 -9.52
N GLY A 45 23.19 4.96 -8.34
CA GLY A 45 24.61 4.95 -7.97
C GLY A 45 25.17 3.55 -7.68
N ASP A 46 24.33 2.51 -7.56
CA ASP A 46 24.80 1.16 -7.31
C ASP A 46 25.47 0.55 -8.55
N LYS A 47 26.57 -0.16 -8.35
CA LYS A 47 27.34 -0.82 -9.42
C LYS A 47 26.53 -1.85 -10.21
N ALA A 48 25.45 -2.39 -9.65
CA ALA A 48 24.56 -3.31 -10.35
C ALA A 48 23.70 -2.59 -11.38
N PHE A 49 23.36 -1.32 -11.14
CA PHE A 49 22.57 -0.51 -12.07
C PHE A 49 23.31 -0.34 -13.41
N ALA A 50 24.59 0.06 -13.37
CA ALA A 50 25.46 0.18 -14.54
C ALA A 50 25.73 -1.16 -15.27
N LYS A 51 25.33 -2.30 -14.67
CA LYS A 51 25.41 -3.64 -15.27
C LYS A 51 24.04 -4.14 -15.76
N ALA A 52 23.02 -3.28 -15.71
CA ALA A 52 21.62 -3.61 -15.97
C ALA A 52 21.07 -4.74 -15.07
N ASP A 53 21.66 -4.94 -13.88
CA ASP A 53 21.09 -5.79 -12.83
C ASP A 53 20.25 -4.93 -11.89
N TYR A 54 19.12 -4.47 -12.42
CA TYR A 54 18.23 -3.51 -11.75
C TYR A 54 17.60 -4.10 -10.48
N ARG A 55 17.34 -5.42 -10.44
CA ARG A 55 16.84 -6.09 -9.24
C ARG A 55 17.85 -5.97 -8.09
N ALA A 56 19.12 -6.26 -8.35
CA ALA A 56 20.16 -6.08 -7.33
C ALA A 56 20.34 -4.61 -6.97
N ALA A 57 20.31 -3.70 -7.95
CA ALA A 57 20.45 -2.26 -7.70
C ALA A 57 19.33 -1.70 -6.80
N ILE A 58 18.08 -2.06 -7.05
CA ILE A 58 16.93 -1.66 -6.25
C ILE A 58 17.07 -2.21 -4.82
N LYS A 59 17.34 -3.51 -4.67
CA LYS A 59 17.57 -4.10 -3.34
C LYS A 59 18.70 -3.41 -2.58
N ASN A 60 19.86 -3.23 -3.23
CA ASN A 60 21.02 -2.57 -2.62
C ASN A 60 20.69 -1.13 -2.23
N GLY A 61 19.97 -0.39 -3.09
CA GLY A 61 19.57 0.98 -2.83
C GLY A 61 18.68 1.13 -1.60
N PHE A 62 17.70 0.24 -1.42
CA PHE A 62 16.85 0.21 -0.23
C PHE A 62 17.65 -0.10 1.04
N LEU A 63 18.47 -1.15 1.03
CA LEU A 63 19.27 -1.53 2.20
C LEU A 63 20.33 -0.50 2.55
N GLU A 64 20.95 0.13 1.55
CA GLU A 64 21.92 1.21 1.76
C GLU A 64 21.23 2.51 2.21
N MET A 65 20.01 2.79 1.76
CA MET A 65 19.21 3.91 2.28
C MET A 65 18.93 3.71 3.78
N ASP A 66 18.44 2.53 4.16
CA ASP A 66 18.13 2.20 5.54
C ASP A 66 19.39 2.25 6.43
N ARG A 67 20.50 1.73 5.92
CA ARG A 67 21.80 1.82 6.59
C ARG A 67 22.25 3.27 6.76
N ALA A 68 22.15 4.09 5.73
CA ALA A 68 22.56 5.48 5.79
C ALA A 68 21.73 6.25 6.81
N LEU A 69 20.41 6.10 6.80
CA LEU A 69 19.50 6.65 7.82
C LEU A 69 19.93 6.26 9.23
N ARG A 70 20.25 4.97 9.46
CA ARG A 70 20.63 4.46 10.79
C ARG A 70 21.89 5.11 11.36
N PHE A 71 22.87 5.37 10.50
CA PHE A 71 24.17 5.91 10.91
C PHE A 71 24.32 7.41 10.65
N ASP A 72 23.27 8.06 10.17
CA ASP A 72 23.25 9.51 10.03
C ASP A 72 23.20 10.17 11.42
N PRO A 73 24.06 11.18 11.71
CA PRO A 73 24.05 11.85 13.00
C PRO A 73 22.74 12.58 13.34
N GLU A 74 21.99 13.02 12.32
CA GLU A 74 20.73 13.74 12.49
C GLU A 74 19.53 12.78 12.53
N TYR A 75 19.54 11.75 11.69
CA TYR A 75 18.39 10.83 11.53
C TYR A 75 18.51 9.51 12.29
N GLY A 76 19.70 9.10 12.73
CA GLY A 76 19.92 7.78 13.33
C GLY A 76 19.22 7.55 14.67
N GLY A 77 18.81 8.64 15.34
CA GLY A 77 17.99 8.63 16.56
C GLY A 77 16.50 8.85 16.33
N ASP A 78 16.07 9.05 15.07
CA ASP A 78 14.67 9.23 14.71
C ASP A 78 13.90 7.90 14.85
N SER A 79 12.70 7.96 15.42
CA SER A 79 11.83 6.79 15.62
C SER A 79 10.82 6.58 14.49
N SER A 80 10.74 7.51 13.52
CA SER A 80 9.87 7.37 12.37
C SER A 80 10.32 6.25 11.45
N GLY A 81 9.38 5.80 10.63
CA GLY A 81 9.63 4.94 9.50
C GLY A 81 8.86 5.45 8.29
N CYS A 82 9.06 4.80 7.15
CA CYS A 82 8.17 4.98 6.02
C CYS A 82 8.09 3.71 5.17
N THR A 83 6.94 3.55 4.51
CA THR A 83 6.85 2.68 3.34
C THR A 83 7.69 3.24 2.19
N ALA A 84 7.99 2.42 1.20
CA ALA A 84 8.55 2.85 -0.06
C ALA A 84 8.07 1.94 -1.18
N ILE A 85 7.24 2.51 -2.07
CA ILE A 85 6.91 1.90 -3.36
C ILE A 85 7.65 2.67 -4.45
N THR A 86 8.45 1.98 -5.25
CA THR A 86 9.30 2.57 -6.29
C THR A 86 9.02 1.94 -7.64
N ALA A 87 9.15 2.71 -8.71
CA ALA A 87 9.08 2.24 -10.09
C ALA A 87 10.28 2.79 -10.88
N VAL A 88 11.09 1.90 -11.45
CA VAL A 88 12.16 2.22 -12.39
C VAL A 88 11.73 1.78 -13.78
N ILE A 89 11.64 2.71 -14.73
CA ILE A 89 11.40 2.38 -16.14
C ILE A 89 12.72 2.57 -16.89
N THR A 90 13.26 1.49 -17.44
CA THR A 90 14.54 1.52 -18.16
C THR A 90 14.38 2.02 -19.60
N ASP A 91 15.49 2.41 -20.24
CA ASP A 91 15.57 2.71 -21.68
C ASP A 91 15.05 1.59 -22.62
N LYS A 92 15.00 0.35 -22.11
CA LYS A 92 14.48 -0.84 -22.81
C LYS A 92 12.98 -1.10 -22.57
N ASN A 93 12.25 -0.14 -22.01
CA ASN A 93 10.82 -0.27 -21.67
C ASN A 93 10.53 -1.45 -20.73
N VAL A 94 11.42 -1.74 -19.79
CA VAL A 94 11.18 -2.68 -18.69
C VAL A 94 10.89 -1.87 -17.43
N LEU A 95 9.79 -2.20 -16.77
CA LEU A 95 9.35 -1.62 -15.51
C LEU A 95 9.78 -2.55 -14.36
N TYR A 96 10.51 -2.00 -13.40
CA TYR A 96 10.83 -2.68 -12.14
C TYR A 96 10.13 -1.96 -10.99
N VAL A 97 9.30 -2.67 -10.24
CA VAL A 97 8.61 -2.13 -9.06
C VAL A 97 9.21 -2.74 -7.81
N GLY A 98 9.79 -1.91 -6.94
CA GLY A 98 10.28 -2.32 -5.63
C GLY A 98 9.35 -1.83 -4.53
N ASN A 99 8.81 -2.75 -3.72
CA ASN A 99 7.92 -2.43 -2.60
C ASN A 99 8.51 -2.85 -1.24
N ALA A 100 8.49 -1.96 -0.26
CA ALA A 100 8.66 -2.25 1.15
C ALA A 100 7.60 -1.46 1.94
N GLY A 101 6.56 -2.15 2.41
CA GLY A 101 5.41 -1.53 3.08
C GLY A 101 4.09 -1.87 2.40
N ASP A 102 3.07 -1.09 2.70
CA ASP A 102 1.68 -1.23 2.27
C ASP A 102 1.18 -0.10 1.35
N SER A 103 2.06 0.82 0.94
CA SER A 103 1.89 1.49 -0.35
C SER A 103 1.86 0.47 -1.48
N ARG A 104 1.17 0.80 -2.58
CA ARG A 104 0.92 -0.14 -3.69
C ARG A 104 1.13 0.50 -5.05
N ALA A 105 1.62 -0.31 -5.99
CA ALA A 105 1.70 0.01 -7.41
C ALA A 105 0.81 -0.93 -8.25
N VAL A 106 0.06 -0.32 -9.16
CA VAL A 106 -0.91 -1.01 -10.04
C VAL A 106 -0.76 -0.49 -11.45
N LEU A 107 -0.65 -1.39 -12.42
CA LEU A 107 -0.61 -1.07 -13.84
C LEU A 107 -2.02 -1.16 -14.44
N GLY A 108 -2.47 -0.09 -15.09
CA GLY A 108 -3.67 -0.09 -15.91
C GLY A 108 -3.34 -0.62 -17.30
N SER A 109 -3.79 -1.84 -17.61
CA SER A 109 -3.53 -2.51 -18.89
C SER A 109 -4.84 -2.96 -19.53
N ASP A 110 -5.21 -2.32 -20.64
CA ASP A 110 -6.52 -2.45 -21.29
C ASP A 110 -7.75 -2.37 -20.35
N GLY A 111 -7.67 -1.51 -19.34
CA GLY A 111 -8.69 -1.39 -18.29
C GLY A 111 -8.80 -2.59 -17.34
N THR A 112 -7.73 -3.38 -17.22
CA THR A 112 -7.55 -4.36 -16.15
C THR A 112 -6.45 -3.88 -15.24
N ALA A 113 -6.68 -3.94 -13.93
CA ALA A 113 -5.65 -3.70 -12.94
C ALA A 113 -4.71 -4.91 -12.84
N ILE A 114 -3.43 -4.69 -13.14
CA ILE A 114 -2.36 -5.66 -12.93
C ILE A 114 -1.58 -5.23 -11.70
N ALA A 115 -1.58 -6.06 -10.65
CA ALA A 115 -0.83 -5.81 -9.43
C ALA A 115 0.67 -5.95 -9.70
N LEU A 116 1.45 -4.89 -9.44
CA LEU A 116 2.92 -4.90 -9.52
C LEU A 116 3.58 -4.91 -8.14
N SER A 117 2.80 -4.93 -7.08
CA SER A 117 3.24 -5.11 -5.70
C SER A 117 2.16 -5.80 -4.89
N ASN A 118 2.56 -6.38 -3.76
CA ASN A 118 1.65 -6.83 -2.71
C ASN A 118 1.99 -6.07 -1.42
N ASP A 119 0.97 -5.66 -0.69
CA ASP A 119 1.14 -4.93 0.57
C ASP A 119 1.79 -5.83 1.61
N HIS A 120 2.80 -5.33 2.32
CA HIS A 120 3.55 -6.08 3.31
C HIS A 120 2.92 -5.99 4.69
N LYS A 121 1.78 -6.67 4.88
CA LYS A 121 1.10 -6.73 6.18
C LYS A 121 1.65 -7.86 7.06
N PRO A 122 1.73 -7.69 8.40
CA PRO A 122 2.33 -8.67 9.32
C PRO A 122 1.68 -10.06 9.30
N PHE A 123 0.41 -10.16 8.94
CA PHE A 123 -0.32 -11.43 8.85
C PHE A 123 -0.08 -12.18 7.52
N ASN A 124 0.64 -11.59 6.56
CA ASN A 124 1.03 -12.30 5.34
C ASN A 124 1.96 -13.46 5.69
N LYS A 125 1.76 -14.62 5.06
CA LYS A 125 2.42 -15.88 5.42
C LYS A 125 3.96 -15.79 5.47
N GLU A 126 4.56 -15.16 4.47
CA GLU A 126 6.03 -15.02 4.38
C GLU A 126 6.56 -14.00 5.40
N GLU A 127 5.83 -12.90 5.61
CA GLU A 127 6.19 -11.84 6.57
C GLU A 127 6.08 -12.33 8.01
N SER A 128 4.96 -12.98 8.35
CA SER A 128 4.73 -13.60 9.67
C SER A 128 5.81 -14.62 9.99
N ARG A 129 6.24 -15.43 9.01
CA ARG A 129 7.33 -16.38 9.20
C ARG A 129 8.64 -15.67 9.53
N ARG A 130 9.00 -14.61 8.78
CA ARG A 130 10.21 -13.82 9.07
C ARG A 130 10.15 -13.19 10.46
N ILE A 131 9.03 -12.56 10.82
CA ILE A 131 8.81 -11.93 12.12
C ILE A 131 9.04 -12.93 13.26
N VAL A 132 8.42 -14.11 13.19
CA VAL A 132 8.56 -15.14 14.23
C VAL A 132 9.97 -15.72 14.26
N ALA A 133 10.58 -15.99 13.10
CA ALA A 133 11.96 -16.47 13.02
C ALA A 133 12.98 -15.48 13.59
N ALA A 134 12.67 -14.18 13.52
CA ALA A 134 13.49 -13.11 14.07
C ALA A 134 13.26 -12.84 15.57
N GLY A 135 12.36 -13.61 16.22
CA GLY A 135 12.05 -13.51 17.64
C GLY A 135 10.91 -12.55 17.99
N GLY A 136 10.21 -12.00 16.98
CA GLY A 136 8.99 -11.20 17.18
C GLY A 136 7.71 -12.05 17.16
N PHE A 137 6.58 -11.38 17.21
CA PHE A 137 5.25 -11.99 17.11
C PHE A 137 4.28 -11.08 16.33
N VAL A 138 3.14 -11.64 15.92
CA VAL A 138 2.07 -10.89 15.27
C VAL A 138 0.84 -10.94 16.15
N GLU A 139 0.32 -9.78 16.54
CA GLU A 139 -0.84 -9.64 17.40
C GLU A 139 -1.75 -8.54 16.86
N TYR A 140 -3.06 -8.80 16.74
CA TYR A 140 -4.04 -7.87 16.14
C TYR A 140 -3.62 -7.31 14.76
N GLY A 141 -2.95 -8.13 13.95
CA GLY A 141 -2.44 -7.73 12.64
C GLY A 141 -1.18 -6.84 12.68
N ARG A 142 -0.53 -6.69 13.84
CA ARG A 142 0.62 -5.80 14.05
C ARG A 142 1.87 -6.56 14.50
N VAL A 143 3.05 -6.12 14.06
CA VAL A 143 4.35 -6.60 14.55
C VAL A 143 4.51 -6.21 16.01
N ASN A 144 4.72 -7.22 16.86
CA ASN A 144 4.81 -7.08 18.31
C ASN A 144 3.64 -6.29 18.93
N GLY A 145 2.45 -6.36 18.31
CA GLY A 145 1.26 -5.59 18.72
C GLY A 145 1.30 -4.09 18.42
N SER A 146 2.38 -3.58 17.79
CA SER A 146 2.60 -2.14 17.58
C SER A 146 2.43 -1.71 16.12
N LEU A 147 3.27 -2.22 15.21
CA LEU A 147 3.38 -1.71 13.83
C LEU A 147 2.48 -2.47 12.85
N ALA A 148 1.64 -1.78 12.07
CA ALA A 148 0.65 -2.39 11.17
C ALA A 148 1.22 -2.90 9.83
N LEU A 149 2.50 -2.66 9.59
CA LEU A 149 3.24 -3.10 8.42
C LEU A 149 4.46 -3.93 8.84
N SER A 150 5.00 -4.69 7.90
CA SER A 150 6.11 -5.63 8.15
C SER A 150 7.40 -5.25 7.42
N ARG A 151 7.37 -4.28 6.51
CA ARG A 151 8.56 -3.79 5.81
C ARG A 151 8.52 -2.28 5.71
N ALA A 152 9.64 -1.63 6.00
CA ALA A 152 9.76 -0.18 5.99
C ALA A 152 11.23 0.23 5.99
N LEU A 153 11.50 1.45 5.53
CA LEU A 153 12.72 2.21 5.84
C LEU A 153 12.58 2.84 7.23
N GLY A 154 13.67 3.00 7.98
CA GLY A 154 13.61 3.50 9.35
C GLY A 154 13.17 2.42 10.34
N ASP A 155 12.29 2.75 11.30
CA ASP A 155 11.76 1.79 12.29
C ASP A 155 12.86 1.00 13.02
N PHE A 156 13.95 1.68 13.38
CA PHE A 156 15.17 0.99 13.83
C PHE A 156 15.01 0.22 15.12
N GLU A 157 14.03 0.55 15.96
CA GLU A 157 13.70 -0.23 17.16
C GLU A 157 13.28 -1.67 16.81
N PHE A 158 12.74 -1.89 15.62
CA PHE A 158 12.36 -3.21 15.08
C PHE A 158 13.50 -3.89 14.29
N LYS A 159 14.70 -3.30 14.26
CA LYS A 159 15.85 -3.78 13.47
C LYS A 159 17.10 -4.03 14.33
N MET A 160 16.90 -4.35 15.61
CA MET A 160 17.97 -4.46 16.62
C MET A 160 18.47 -5.88 16.89
N ASN A 161 18.03 -6.89 16.11
CA ASN A 161 18.51 -8.25 16.31
C ASN A 161 19.96 -8.37 15.82
N ALA A 162 20.91 -8.43 16.75
CA ALA A 162 22.35 -8.42 16.49
C ALA A 162 22.89 -9.68 15.80
N THR A 163 22.11 -10.77 15.75
CA THR A 163 22.54 -12.02 15.10
C THR A 163 22.00 -12.17 13.68
N LEU A 164 21.12 -11.27 13.24
CA LEU A 164 20.46 -11.33 11.93
C LEU A 164 20.95 -10.22 11.00
N GLY A 165 20.91 -10.50 9.70
CA GLY A 165 21.15 -9.48 8.67
C GLY A 165 19.97 -8.50 8.54
N PRO A 166 20.12 -7.41 7.77
CA PRO A 166 19.05 -6.44 7.52
C PRO A 166 17.78 -7.05 6.91
N ASP A 167 17.93 -8.08 6.09
CA ASP A 167 16.85 -8.78 5.39
C ASP A 167 15.94 -9.57 6.33
N ASP A 168 16.50 -10.03 7.45
CA ASP A 168 15.88 -11.03 8.33
C ASP A 168 15.36 -10.42 9.64
N GLN A 169 15.37 -9.10 9.79
CA GLN A 169 14.82 -8.40 10.96
C GLN A 169 13.29 -8.56 11.04
N ILE A 170 12.69 -8.30 12.22
CA ILE A 170 11.22 -8.37 12.38
C ILE A 170 10.51 -7.38 11.45
N VAL A 171 11.08 -6.18 11.24
CA VAL A 171 10.74 -5.25 10.16
C VAL A 171 11.97 -5.10 9.27
N THR A 172 11.83 -5.20 7.95
CA THR A 172 12.98 -5.11 7.02
C THR A 172 12.76 -4.05 5.96
N ALA A 173 13.85 -3.39 5.53
CA ALA A 173 13.86 -2.51 4.36
C ALA A 173 14.02 -3.28 3.04
N ASN A 174 14.26 -4.59 3.07
CA ASN A 174 14.46 -5.40 1.87
C ASN A 174 13.18 -5.41 1.00
N PRO A 175 13.20 -4.84 -0.22
CA PRO A 175 12.00 -4.75 -1.04
C PRO A 175 11.66 -6.10 -1.70
N VAL A 176 10.38 -6.34 -1.96
CA VAL A 176 9.96 -7.30 -2.99
C VAL A 176 9.96 -6.57 -4.33
N ILE A 177 10.57 -7.19 -5.35
CA ILE A 177 10.76 -6.56 -6.66
C ILE A 177 10.04 -7.36 -7.73
N GLU A 178 9.09 -6.70 -8.41
CA GLU A 178 8.41 -7.22 -9.59
C GLU A 178 9.00 -6.59 -10.86
N GLU A 179 9.03 -7.37 -11.94
CA GLU A 179 9.54 -6.93 -13.24
C GLU A 179 8.45 -7.17 -14.28
N HIS A 180 8.18 -6.15 -15.09
CA HIS A 180 7.17 -6.18 -16.13
C HIS A 180 7.74 -5.60 -17.42
N GLN A 181 7.63 -6.36 -18.51
CA GLN A 181 7.95 -5.84 -19.84
C GLN A 181 6.77 -4.99 -20.31
N ILE A 182 6.99 -3.69 -20.51
CA ILE A 182 5.94 -2.79 -21.01
C ILE A 182 5.53 -3.22 -22.42
N THR A 183 4.23 -3.30 -22.64
CA THR A 183 3.57 -3.67 -23.89
C THR A 183 2.67 -2.54 -24.39
N ASP A 184 2.14 -2.68 -25.61
CA ASP A 184 1.16 -1.74 -26.17
C ASP A 184 -0.20 -1.75 -25.45
N ASP A 185 -0.45 -2.72 -24.57
CA ASP A 185 -1.67 -2.80 -23.75
C ASP A 185 -1.60 -1.97 -22.47
N ASP A 186 -0.39 -1.62 -22.06
CA ASP A 186 -0.14 -0.89 -20.82
C ASP A 186 -0.34 0.61 -21.06
N GLU A 187 -1.34 1.19 -20.39
CA GLU A 187 -1.81 2.56 -20.63
C GLU A 187 -1.20 3.53 -19.62
N PHE A 188 -1.15 3.16 -18.34
CA PHE A 188 -0.61 3.98 -17.26
C PHE A 188 -0.25 3.14 -16.03
N LEU A 189 0.63 3.68 -15.18
CA LEU A 189 0.99 3.14 -13.87
C LEU A 189 0.46 4.06 -12.77
N VAL A 190 -0.04 3.48 -11.68
CA VAL A 190 -0.42 4.19 -10.46
C VAL A 190 0.46 3.72 -9.31
N LEU A 191 1.07 4.65 -8.56
CA LEU A 191 1.66 4.41 -7.25
C LEU A 191 0.90 5.26 -6.23
N ALA A 192 0.49 4.69 -5.10
CA ALA A 192 -0.13 5.47 -4.04
C ALA A 192 0.11 4.86 -2.64
N CYS A 193 -0.07 5.67 -1.61
CA CYS A 193 -0.14 5.22 -0.21
C CYS A 193 -1.48 4.55 0.11
N ASP A 194 -1.59 3.94 1.29
CA ASP A 194 -2.81 3.22 1.68
C ASP A 194 -4.01 4.14 1.94
N GLY A 195 -3.80 5.44 2.18
CA GLY A 195 -4.86 6.45 2.19
C GLY A 195 -5.73 6.47 0.91
N ILE A 196 -5.23 5.98 -0.22
CA ILE A 196 -6.02 5.69 -1.43
C ILE A 196 -6.54 4.26 -1.42
N TRP A 197 -5.68 3.27 -1.17
CA TRP A 197 -5.98 1.85 -1.34
C TRP A 197 -6.93 1.26 -0.29
N ASP A 198 -7.10 1.93 0.85
CA ASP A 198 -8.07 1.60 1.88
C ASP A 198 -9.49 2.09 1.49
N CYS A 199 -9.57 3.09 0.62
CA CYS A 199 -10.83 3.64 0.12
C CYS A 199 -11.29 2.99 -1.19
N MET A 200 -10.34 2.65 -2.07
CA MET A 200 -10.62 2.13 -3.40
C MET A 200 -9.80 0.86 -3.69
N THR A 201 -10.45 -0.14 -4.28
CA THR A 201 -9.75 -1.31 -4.82
C THR A 201 -8.87 -0.94 -6.02
N SER A 202 -7.87 -1.77 -6.31
CA SER A 202 -6.99 -1.56 -7.48
C SER A 202 -7.74 -1.46 -8.80
N GLN A 203 -8.83 -2.23 -8.97
CA GLN A 203 -9.64 -2.16 -10.18
C GLN A 203 -10.48 -0.87 -10.24
N GLU A 204 -11.05 -0.43 -9.13
CA GLU A 204 -11.79 0.84 -9.08
C GLU A 204 -10.90 2.04 -9.41
N VAL A 205 -9.66 2.09 -8.89
CA VAL A 205 -8.70 3.16 -9.24
C VAL A 205 -8.36 3.12 -10.73
N VAL A 206 -8.10 1.94 -11.30
CA VAL A 206 -7.81 1.81 -12.74
C VAL A 206 -9.00 2.24 -13.59
N GLU A 207 -10.23 1.87 -13.22
CA GLU A 207 -11.44 2.28 -13.93
C GLU A 207 -11.67 3.77 -13.85
N PHE A 208 -11.50 4.37 -12.67
CA PHE A 208 -11.63 5.81 -12.46
C PHE A 208 -10.60 6.59 -13.30
N VAL A 209 -9.31 6.26 -13.15
CA VAL A 209 -8.22 6.92 -13.88
C VAL A 209 -8.40 6.75 -15.38
N ARG A 210 -8.69 5.53 -15.86
CA ARG A 210 -8.86 5.26 -17.29
C ARG A 210 -10.05 6.00 -17.88
N LYS A 211 -11.17 6.09 -17.15
CA LYS A 211 -12.33 6.88 -17.59
C LYS A 211 -11.95 8.35 -17.74
N SER A 212 -11.31 8.95 -16.74
CA SER A 212 -10.89 10.34 -16.80
C SER A 212 -9.86 10.61 -17.91
N ILE A 213 -8.94 9.67 -18.17
CA ILE A 213 -8.05 9.74 -19.34
C ILE A 213 -8.86 9.74 -20.64
N SER A 214 -9.89 8.88 -20.78
CA SER A 214 -10.72 8.87 -21.99
C SER A 214 -11.55 10.16 -22.19
N GLU A 215 -11.70 10.95 -21.14
CA GLU A 215 -12.33 12.28 -21.15
C GLU A 215 -11.28 13.41 -21.31
N HIS A 216 -10.02 13.05 -21.57
CA HIS A 216 -8.87 13.95 -21.75
C HIS A 216 -8.62 14.85 -20.53
N VAL A 217 -8.95 14.37 -19.33
CA VAL A 217 -8.66 15.06 -18.07
C VAL A 217 -7.16 14.97 -17.79
N ALA A 218 -6.55 16.09 -17.39
CA ALA A 218 -5.13 16.16 -17.06
C ALA A 218 -4.79 15.27 -15.84
N LEU A 219 -3.63 14.60 -15.87
CA LEU A 219 -3.26 13.59 -14.86
C LEU A 219 -3.23 14.16 -13.44
N GLU A 220 -2.79 15.41 -13.26
CA GLU A 220 -2.80 16.09 -11.98
C GLU A 220 -4.22 16.26 -11.43
N THR A 221 -5.19 16.59 -12.28
CA THR A 221 -6.59 16.70 -11.92
C THR A 221 -7.19 15.33 -11.62
N ILE A 222 -6.76 14.27 -12.31
CA ILE A 222 -7.17 12.90 -11.99
C ILE A 222 -6.70 12.51 -10.59
N CYS A 223 -5.45 12.85 -10.22
CA CYS A 223 -4.96 12.63 -8.85
C CYS A 223 -5.80 13.39 -7.82
N GLU A 224 -6.07 14.68 -8.04
CA GLU A 224 -6.91 15.51 -7.16
C GLU A 224 -8.31 14.92 -6.98
N MET A 225 -8.98 14.57 -8.08
CA MET A 225 -10.31 13.97 -8.05
C MET A 225 -10.33 12.61 -7.34
N THR A 226 -9.26 11.81 -7.49
CA THR A 226 -9.15 10.52 -6.80
C THR A 226 -8.98 10.72 -5.29
N MET A 227 -8.15 11.68 -4.87
CA MET A 227 -7.99 12.03 -3.46
C MET A 227 -9.30 12.57 -2.88
N ASP A 228 -9.97 13.49 -3.56
CA ASP A 228 -11.27 14.03 -3.14
C ASP A 228 -12.34 12.94 -3.02
N HIS A 229 -12.30 11.92 -3.87
CA HIS A 229 -13.20 10.76 -3.79
C HIS A 229 -12.90 9.88 -2.57
N CYS A 230 -11.65 9.79 -2.15
CA CYS A 230 -11.22 9.00 -0.99
C CYS A 230 -11.44 9.74 0.33
N LEU A 231 -11.59 11.08 0.32
CA LEU A 231 -11.78 11.87 1.53
C LEU A 231 -13.06 11.48 2.27
N ALA A 232 -12.91 11.21 3.57
CA ALA A 232 -14.04 10.93 4.42
C ALA A 232 -14.93 12.17 4.59
N SER A 233 -16.25 11.97 4.62
CA SER A 233 -17.19 13.04 4.96
C SER A 233 -17.12 13.46 6.44
N ASP A 234 -16.64 12.56 7.30
CA ASP A 234 -16.38 12.82 8.72
C ASP A 234 -15.21 11.98 9.23
N SER A 235 -14.65 12.36 10.40
CA SER A 235 -13.58 11.63 11.06
C SER A 235 -14.12 10.53 12.00
N GLY A 236 -15.17 9.83 11.57
CA GLY A 236 -15.86 8.80 12.32
C GLY A 236 -15.03 7.55 12.61
N MET A 237 -15.71 6.53 13.15
CA MET A 237 -15.06 5.41 13.86
C MET A 237 -14.21 4.48 12.98
N THR A 238 -14.34 4.52 11.65
CA THR A 238 -13.60 3.60 10.75
C THR A 238 -12.20 4.10 10.38
N GLY A 239 -11.95 5.41 10.42
CA GLY A 239 -10.68 6.03 9.99
C GLY A 239 -10.42 6.01 8.48
N VAL A 240 -11.20 5.26 7.69
CA VAL A 240 -11.11 5.23 6.21
C VAL A 240 -11.31 6.64 5.66
N GLY A 241 -10.42 7.07 4.77
CA GLY A 241 -10.47 8.41 4.17
C GLY A 241 -10.01 9.57 5.07
N CYS A 242 -9.43 9.26 6.23
CA CYS A 242 -8.89 10.26 7.17
C CYS A 242 -7.35 10.36 7.13
N ASP A 243 -6.68 9.55 6.30
CA ASP A 243 -5.23 9.49 6.23
C ASP A 243 -4.62 10.55 5.30
N ASN A 244 -3.29 10.63 5.28
CA ASN A 244 -2.55 11.30 4.23
C ASN A 244 -2.78 10.56 2.91
N MET A 245 -2.83 11.31 1.81
CA MET A 245 -3.09 10.76 0.49
C MET A 245 -2.05 11.30 -0.49
N THR A 246 -1.30 10.38 -1.09
CA THR A 246 -0.33 10.66 -2.14
C THR A 246 -0.53 9.66 -3.26
N MET A 247 -0.68 10.17 -4.49
CA MET A 247 -0.87 9.38 -5.70
C MET A 247 0.00 9.92 -6.83
N VAL A 248 0.66 9.02 -7.56
CA VAL A 248 1.43 9.31 -8.77
C VAL A 248 0.83 8.50 -9.92
N VAL A 249 0.37 9.17 -10.96
CA VAL A 249 -0.04 8.57 -12.23
C VAL A 249 1.03 8.81 -13.29
N VAL A 250 1.51 7.74 -13.92
CA VAL A 250 2.52 7.79 -14.99
C VAL A 250 1.88 7.31 -16.28
N ALA A 251 1.75 8.21 -17.26
CA ALA A 251 1.29 7.83 -18.60
C ALA A 251 2.36 7.02 -19.35
N ILE A 252 1.97 5.88 -19.92
CA ILE A 252 2.84 5.03 -20.74
C ILE A 252 2.53 5.32 -22.20
N LEU A 253 3.34 6.17 -22.82
CA LEU A 253 3.06 6.67 -24.16
C LEU A 253 3.40 5.68 -25.28
N ASN A 254 4.37 4.79 -25.07
CA ASN A 254 4.88 3.87 -26.10
C ASN A 254 5.14 4.57 -27.45
N GLY A 255 5.86 5.70 -27.39
CA GLY A 255 6.23 6.51 -28.57
C GLY A 255 5.13 7.42 -29.11
N LYS A 256 3.92 7.41 -28.54
CA LYS A 256 2.83 8.33 -28.89
C LYS A 256 3.10 9.72 -28.31
N THR A 257 2.55 10.75 -28.95
CA THR A 257 2.33 12.04 -28.28
C THR A 257 1.27 11.88 -27.20
N MET A 258 1.19 12.85 -26.26
CA MET A 258 0.16 12.82 -25.22
C MET A 258 -1.26 12.81 -25.81
N GLU A 259 -1.51 13.56 -26.87
CA GLU A 259 -2.81 13.59 -27.56
C GLU A 259 -3.15 12.24 -28.21
N GLU A 260 -2.18 11.63 -28.90
CA GLU A 260 -2.35 10.30 -29.49
C GLU A 260 -2.57 9.21 -28.43
N TRP A 261 -1.99 9.37 -27.24
CA TRP A 261 -2.18 8.48 -26.11
C TRP A 261 -3.59 8.61 -25.52
N TYR A 262 -4.09 9.83 -25.28
CA TYR A 262 -5.48 10.05 -24.87
C TYR A 262 -6.45 9.42 -25.88
N GLU A 263 -6.29 9.73 -27.16
CA GLU A 263 -7.09 9.16 -28.25
C GLU A 263 -7.01 7.63 -28.32
N HIS A 264 -5.86 7.05 -28.01
CA HIS A 264 -5.67 5.61 -27.96
C HIS A 264 -6.53 4.99 -26.85
N VAL A 265 -6.48 5.53 -25.62
CA VAL A 265 -7.27 5.05 -24.49
C VAL A 265 -8.77 5.26 -24.76
N THR A 266 -9.18 6.43 -25.26
CA THR A 266 -10.57 6.75 -25.63
C THR A 266 -11.17 5.72 -26.58
N LYS A 267 -10.43 5.32 -27.61
CA LYS A 267 -10.89 4.28 -28.57
C LYS A 267 -11.07 2.92 -27.90
N ARG A 268 -10.18 2.51 -27.01
CA ARG A 268 -10.27 1.21 -26.32
C ARG A 268 -11.43 1.16 -25.33
N VAL A 269 -11.66 2.24 -24.59
CA VAL A 269 -12.83 2.38 -23.71
C VAL A 269 -14.13 2.25 -24.52
N ALA A 270 -14.24 2.95 -25.65
CA ALA A 270 -15.43 2.88 -26.51
C ALA A 270 -15.67 1.48 -27.12
N VAL A 271 -14.61 0.73 -27.46
CA VAL A 271 -14.72 -0.64 -27.98
C VAL A 271 -15.24 -1.58 -26.90
N ARG A 272 -14.72 -1.48 -25.67
CA ARG A 272 -15.12 -2.34 -24.54
C ARG A 272 -16.58 -2.14 -24.14
N LEU A 273 -17.13 -0.93 -24.31
CA LEU A 273 -18.53 -0.63 -24.04
C LEU A 273 -19.49 -1.03 -25.19
N GLY A 274 -19.01 -1.41 -26.38
CA GLY A 274 -19.88 -1.83 -27.50
C GLY A 274 -20.97 -0.81 -27.92
N PRO A 275 -21.80 -1.10 -28.93
CA PRO A 275 -22.88 -0.19 -29.35
C PRO A 275 -24.07 -0.15 -28.38
N ALA A 276 -24.28 -1.22 -27.61
CA ALA A 276 -25.45 -1.39 -26.73
C ALA A 276 -25.22 -0.89 -25.30
N ASN A 277 -23.97 -0.80 -24.85
CA ASN A 277 -23.61 -0.32 -23.50
C ASN A 277 -23.06 1.11 -23.48
N LYS A 278 -23.06 1.82 -24.62
CA LYS A 278 -22.83 3.27 -24.64
C LYS A 278 -23.86 4.05 -23.82
N ASP A 279 -25.09 3.54 -23.75
CA ASP A 279 -26.19 4.13 -23.00
C ASP A 279 -26.38 3.51 -21.58
N GLU A 280 -25.63 2.44 -21.24
CA GLU A 280 -25.76 1.73 -19.96
C GLU A 280 -24.71 2.09 -18.90
N ILE A 281 -23.79 3.02 -19.20
CA ILE A 281 -23.36 3.93 -18.13
C ILE A 281 -24.56 4.83 -17.91
N ARG A 282 -25.43 4.47 -16.95
CA ARG A 282 -26.31 5.47 -16.33
C ARG A 282 -25.45 6.68 -16.01
N ALA A 283 -25.77 7.79 -16.66
CA ALA A 283 -25.06 9.05 -16.51
C ALA A 283 -25.04 9.50 -15.04
N ASN A 284 -24.01 9.10 -14.31
CA ASN A 284 -23.38 9.94 -13.29
C ASN A 284 -22.23 10.67 -14.01
N GLY A 285 -22.56 11.51 -15.00
CA GLY A 285 -21.55 12.08 -15.89
C GLY A 285 -22.04 13.05 -16.96
N ASP A 286 -23.35 13.16 -17.22
CA ASP A 286 -23.90 14.27 -18.04
C ASP A 286 -24.14 15.53 -17.21
N GLU A 287 -23.29 15.78 -16.21
CA GLU A 287 -23.37 16.96 -15.38
C GLU A 287 -22.10 17.77 -15.58
N ASP A 288 -22.29 18.98 -16.13
CA ASP A 288 -21.28 20.02 -16.23
C ASP A 288 -20.47 20.07 -14.92
N PRO A 289 -19.12 20.18 -14.96
CA PRO A 289 -18.24 20.22 -13.79
C PRO A 289 -18.78 21.02 -12.59
N GLU A 290 -19.53 22.10 -12.80
CA GLU A 290 -20.16 22.87 -11.73
C GLU A 290 -21.37 22.16 -11.10
N THR A 291 -22.14 21.40 -11.88
CA THR A 291 -23.27 20.58 -11.40
C THR A 291 -22.78 19.35 -10.61
N PHE A 292 -21.63 18.77 -10.99
CA PHE A 292 -20.95 17.72 -10.21
C PHE A 292 -20.47 18.24 -8.85
N LYS A 293 -19.88 19.45 -8.82
CA LYS A 293 -19.50 20.14 -7.57
C LYS A 293 -20.70 20.48 -6.68
N GLU A 294 -21.84 20.89 -7.25
CA GLU A 294 -23.07 21.18 -6.50
C GLU A 294 -23.70 19.93 -5.85
N LYS A 295 -23.66 18.77 -6.51
CA LYS A 295 -24.11 17.50 -5.90
C LYS A 295 -23.19 17.00 -4.78
N LEU A 296 -21.88 17.19 -4.92
CA LEU A 296 -20.91 16.96 -3.85
C LEU A 296 -21.21 17.84 -2.63
N ALA A 297 -21.61 19.10 -2.82
CA ALA A 297 -22.02 20.00 -1.74
C ALA A 297 -23.38 19.61 -1.11
N GLY A 298 -24.32 19.06 -1.89
CA GLY A 298 -25.65 18.66 -1.41
C GLY A 298 -25.67 17.39 -0.55
N LEU A 299 -24.72 16.48 -0.76
CA LEU A 299 -24.57 15.27 0.06
C LEU A 299 -24.07 15.57 1.49
N GLY A 300 -23.43 16.73 1.70
CA GLY A 300 -23.06 17.24 3.03
C GLY A 300 -24.19 17.92 3.82
N ALA A 301 -25.38 18.10 3.23
CA ALA A 301 -26.46 18.89 3.84
C ALA A 301 -27.73 18.09 4.21
N SER A 302 -27.75 16.76 4.04
CA SER A 302 -28.93 15.94 4.36
C SER A 302 -28.71 14.90 5.46
N SER A 303 -28.27 15.36 6.64
CA SER A 303 -28.53 14.64 7.90
C SER A 303 -28.97 15.61 9.00
N SER A 304 -30.07 16.33 8.74
CA SER A 304 -30.86 16.94 9.81
C SER A 304 -32.33 16.94 9.40
N GLY A 305 -33.16 16.20 10.13
CA GLY A 305 -34.60 16.10 9.84
C GLY A 305 -35.26 14.89 10.46
N SER A 306 -35.45 14.92 11.77
CA SER A 306 -36.36 14.03 12.52
C SER A 306 -37.76 13.99 11.92
N THR A 307 -38.41 12.83 11.96
CA THR A 307 -39.83 12.79 12.35
C THR A 307 -40.05 11.65 13.35
N ASP A 308 -40.64 12.07 14.46
CA ASP A 308 -41.03 11.34 15.65
C ASP A 308 -42.50 10.91 15.43
N GLU A 309 -42.79 9.61 15.50
CA GLU A 309 -44.13 9.13 15.82
C GLU A 309 -44.03 8.13 16.96
N SER A 310 -44.71 8.50 18.05
CA SER A 310 -44.67 7.90 19.36
C SER A 310 -45.71 6.80 19.55
N GLU A 311 -45.32 5.85 20.42
CA GLU A 311 -46.15 5.10 21.36
C GLU A 311 -47.44 4.41 20.87
N LYS A 312 -47.43 3.07 20.95
CA LYS A 312 -48.38 2.32 21.81
C LYS A 312 -48.08 0.82 21.90
N ALA A 313 -48.40 0.32 23.09
CA ALA A 313 -48.79 -1.05 23.45
C ALA A 313 -47.73 -1.95 24.12
N ASN A 314 -47.92 -1.94 25.45
CA ASN A 314 -47.43 -2.81 26.50
C ASN A 314 -47.94 -4.27 26.38
N GLU A 315 -47.28 -5.15 27.13
CA GLU A 315 -47.72 -6.44 27.70
C GLU A 315 -47.34 -7.79 27.05
N LEU A 316 -46.57 -8.53 27.87
CA LEU A 316 -46.57 -9.97 28.16
C LEU A 316 -46.16 -10.99 27.07
N SER A 317 -45.05 -11.69 27.32
CA SER A 317 -45.14 -13.10 27.77
C SER A 317 -43.76 -13.67 28.12
N THR A 318 -43.64 -14.05 29.39
CA THR A 318 -42.63 -14.91 30.01
C THR A 318 -42.35 -16.21 29.24
N ALA A 319 -41.07 -16.58 29.08
CA ALA A 319 -40.62 -17.98 29.20
C ALA A 319 -39.08 -18.08 29.21
N THR A 320 -38.50 -18.40 30.37
CA THR A 320 -37.20 -19.06 30.52
C THR A 320 -37.33 -20.55 30.20
N PRO A 321 -36.23 -21.20 29.77
CA PRO A 321 -35.71 -22.30 30.59
C PRO A 321 -34.17 -22.30 30.63
N LYS A 322 -33.59 -22.31 31.84
CA LYS A 322 -32.99 -23.45 32.56
C LYS A 322 -31.47 -23.52 32.39
N THR A 323 -30.83 -22.99 33.42
CA THR A 323 -29.51 -23.37 33.91
C THR A 323 -29.53 -24.83 34.36
N ASP A 324 -28.61 -25.64 33.85
CA ASP A 324 -28.25 -26.91 34.47
C ASP A 324 -26.82 -26.82 34.99
N ASP A 325 -26.68 -27.23 36.24
CA ASP A 325 -25.49 -27.27 37.07
C ASP A 325 -24.36 -28.10 36.43
N VAL A 326 -23.16 -27.52 36.35
CA VAL A 326 -21.92 -28.31 36.35
C VAL A 326 -21.01 -27.78 37.45
N LYS A 327 -20.76 -28.68 38.40
CA LYS A 327 -19.95 -28.54 39.59
C LYS A 327 -18.53 -28.09 39.26
N GLU A 328 -18.01 -27.18 40.08
CA GLU A 328 -16.58 -26.99 40.29
C GLU A 328 -15.95 -28.30 40.77
N GLU A 329 -15.02 -28.85 39.98
CA GLU A 329 -13.96 -29.72 40.47
C GLU A 329 -12.62 -29.20 39.94
N THR A 330 -11.79 -28.77 40.87
CA THR A 330 -10.36 -28.50 40.66
C THR A 330 -9.59 -29.81 40.69
N PRO A 331 -8.61 -30.00 39.78
CA PRO A 331 -7.52 -30.93 40.04
C PRO A 331 -6.17 -30.20 40.00
N ALA A 332 -5.78 -29.66 41.15
CA ALA A 332 -4.38 -29.39 41.46
C ALA A 332 -3.68 -30.71 41.81
N ALA A 333 -3.38 -31.55 40.81
CA ALA A 333 -2.57 -32.76 41.00
C ALA A 333 -2.08 -33.38 39.68
N GLU A 334 -1.63 -32.59 38.69
CA GLU A 334 -1.01 -33.13 37.46
C GLU A 334 0.28 -32.38 37.04
N LEU A 335 1.02 -31.84 38.02
CA LEU A 335 2.32 -31.18 37.80
C LEU A 335 3.49 -31.84 38.53
N SER A 336 3.35 -33.10 38.96
CA SER A 336 4.43 -33.83 39.66
C SER A 336 4.80 -35.19 39.05
N LYS A 337 4.37 -35.48 37.81
CA LYS A 337 4.69 -36.76 37.13
C LYS A 337 5.31 -36.64 35.74
N LEU A 338 5.68 -35.45 35.29
CA LEU A 338 6.39 -35.25 34.01
C LEU A 338 7.84 -34.77 34.18
N SER A 339 8.35 -34.71 35.41
CA SER A 339 9.74 -34.32 35.72
C SER A 339 10.67 -35.49 36.05
N GLU A 340 10.23 -36.74 35.90
CA GLU A 340 11.07 -37.93 36.16
C GLU A 340 11.34 -38.82 34.92
N GLU A 341 10.72 -38.58 33.77
CA GLU A 341 10.93 -39.41 32.55
C GLU A 341 11.90 -38.84 31.50
N ASN A 342 12.52 -37.67 31.72
CA ASN A 342 13.49 -37.09 30.75
C ASN A 342 14.95 -37.06 31.24
N LYS A 343 15.31 -37.91 32.23
CA LYS A 343 16.69 -38.04 32.72
C LYS A 343 17.40 -39.35 32.34
N GLU A 344 16.81 -40.19 31.49
CA GLU A 344 17.36 -41.50 31.14
C GLU A 344 17.66 -41.73 29.65
N SER A 345 17.83 -40.66 28.85
CA SER A 345 18.11 -40.80 27.39
C SER A 345 19.33 -40.01 26.88
N ALA A 346 20.20 -39.51 27.78
CA ALA A 346 21.40 -38.74 27.40
C ALA A 346 22.73 -39.44 27.70
N GLU A 347 22.73 -40.77 27.87
CA GLU A 347 23.96 -41.60 27.88
C GLU A 347 23.73 -42.87 27.06
N ALA A 348 23.76 -42.74 25.73
CA ALA A 348 24.02 -43.88 24.85
C ALA A 348 24.56 -43.40 23.48
N VAL A 349 25.78 -43.86 23.16
CA VAL A 349 26.45 -43.88 21.84
C VAL A 349 27.10 -42.54 21.45
N ALA A 350 28.36 -42.28 21.86
CA ALA A 350 29.66 -42.78 21.36
C ALA A 350 30.30 -41.83 20.34
#